data_AF-A0A0K2RGR4-F1
#
_entry.id   AF-A0A0K2RGR4-F1
#
_cell.length_a   1.000
_cell.length_b   1.000
_cell.length_c   1.000
_cell.angle_alpha   90.00
_cell.angle_beta   90.00
_cell.angle_gamma   90.00
#
_symmetry.space_group_name_H-M   'P 1'
#
loop_
_entity.id
_entity.type
_entity.pdbx_description
1 polymer ?
#
loop_
_entity_poly.entity_id
_entity_poly.type
_entity_poly.pdbx_seq_one_letter_code
_entity_poly.pdbx_strand_id
1 'polypeptide(L)' 'MAVGVFDLFSIGIGPSSSHTVGPMRAAAVFAGELKDSGALERVASLRVDLYGSLAATAGGTAP' A
#
# COMPACT_ATOMS: atom_id res chain seq x y z
N MET A 1 19.04 8.58 -13.34
CA MET A 1 18.47 8.16 -12.04
C MET A 1 19.55 7.36 -11.33
N ALA A 2 19.97 7.78 -10.14
CA ALA A 2 20.93 7.02 -9.33
C ALA A 2 20.15 6.06 -8.43
N VAL A 3 20.60 4.80 -8.31
CA VAL A 3 20.08 3.82 -7.37
C VAL A 3 21.10 3.68 -6.25
N GLY A 4 20.68 3.88 -5.01
CA GLY A 4 21.52 3.78 -3.82
C GLY A 4 21.37 2.45 -3.08
N VAL A 5 22.27 2.19 -2.13
CA VAL A 5 22.24 0.97 -1.29
C VAL A 5 20.93 0.80 -0.52
N PHE A 6 20.31 1.90 -0.09
CA PHE A 6 19.05 1.87 0.65
C PHE A 6 17.81 1.61 -0.24
N ASP A 7 17.94 1.77 -1.56
CA ASP A 7 16.89 1.37 -2.50
C ASP A 7 16.88 -0.15 -2.69
N LEU A 8 18.04 -0.79 -2.55
CA LEU A 8 18.23 -2.24 -2.67
C LEU A 8 17.91 -2.97 -1.35
N PHE A 9 18.33 -2.38 -0.23
CA PHE A 9 18.19 -2.98 1.10
C PHE A 9 17.31 -2.09 1.97
N SER A 10 16.06 -2.50 2.13
CA SER A 10 15.09 -1.82 2.99
C SER A 10 14.52 -2.77 4.04
N ILE A 11 14.25 -2.22 5.22
CA ILE A 11 13.54 -2.93 6.28
C ILE A 11 12.06 -2.95 5.92
N GLY A 12 11.45 -4.14 5.91
CA GLY A 12 10.06 -4.33 5.54
C GLY A 12 9.45 -5.55 6.23
N ILE A 13 8.17 -5.79 5.97
CA ILE A 13 7.42 -6.93 6.48
C ILE A 13 7.26 -7.94 5.34
N GLY A 14 7.60 -9.21 5.60
CA GLY A 14 7.44 -10.31 4.65
C GLY A 14 5.99 -10.78 4.49
N PRO A 15 5.68 -11.63 3.49
CA PRO A 15 6.61 -12.40 2.65
C PRO A 15 7.03 -11.72 1.32
N SER A 16 6.42 -10.60 0.92
CA SER A 16 6.61 -10.02 -0.42
C SER A 16 6.69 -8.50 -0.43
N SER A 17 7.76 -7.92 -0.96
CA SER A 17 7.86 -6.46 -1.11
C SER A 17 6.80 -5.88 -2.04
N SER A 18 6.44 -6.58 -3.12
CA SER A 18 5.47 -6.09 -4.11
C SER A 18 4.01 -6.30 -3.70
N HIS A 19 3.72 -7.34 -2.91
CA HIS A 19 2.35 -7.70 -2.51
C HIS A 19 2.04 -7.40 -1.03
N THR A 20 3.04 -7.00 -0.25
CA THR A 20 2.89 -6.58 1.15
C THR A 20 3.34 -5.13 1.34
N VAL A 21 4.62 -4.84 1.16
CA VAL A 21 5.18 -3.49 1.44
C VAL A 21 4.66 -2.45 0.45
N GLY A 22 4.54 -2.78 -0.83
CA GLY A 22 4.02 -1.89 -1.88
C GLY A 22 2.60 -1.40 -1.56
N PRO A 23 1.61 -2.30 -1.40
CA PRO A 23 0.24 -1.93 -1.02
C PRO A 23 0.18 -1.15 0.31
N MET A 24 0.97 -1.54 1.31
CA MET A 24 1.03 -0.82 2.59
C MET A 24 1.53 0.62 2.44
N ARG A 25 2.57 0.85 1.61
CA ARG A 25 3.05 2.20 1.29
C ARG A 25 1.99 3.01 0.55
N ALA A 26 1.29 2.41 -0.42
CA ALA A 26 0.22 3.09 -1.14
C ALA A 26 -0.92 3.53 -0.21
N ALA A 27 -1.32 2.66 0.73
CA ALA A 27 -2.33 3.00 1.74
C ALA A 27 -1.87 4.14 2.67
N ALA A 28 -0.60 4.15 3.08
CA ALA A 28 -0.03 5.21 3.91
C ALA A 28 0.00 6.56 3.20
N VAL A 29 0.37 6.58 1.91
CA VAL A 29 0.33 7.79 1.07
C VAL A 29 -1.10 8.32 0.97
N PHE A 30 -2.07 7.46 0.61
CA PHE A 30 -3.48 7.84 0.51
C PHE A 30 -4.04 8.42 1.83
N ALA A 31 -3.73 7.80 2.96
CA ALA A 31 -4.15 8.31 4.27
C ALA A 31 -3.50 9.66 4.61
N GLY A 32 -2.24 9.87 4.20
CA GLY A 32 -1.57 11.16 4.31
C GLY A 32 -2.27 12.24 3.50
N GLU A 33 -2.60 11.97 2.23
CA GLU A 33 -3.31 12.92 1.35
C GLU A 33 -4.71 13.30 1.89
N LEU A 34 -5.44 12.33 2.47
CA LEU A 34 -6.72 12.59 3.14
C LEU A 34 -6.56 13.50 4.37
N LYS A 35 -5.47 13.32 5.12
CA LYS A 35 -5.17 14.15 6.29
C LYS A 35 -4.81 15.57 5.86
N ASP A 36 -3.93 15.70 4.88
CA ASP A 36 -3.42 16.99 4.40
C ASP A 36 -4.53 17.82 3.72
N SER A 37 -5.50 17.16 3.10
CA SER A 37 -6.70 17.82 2.55
C SER A 37 -7.77 18.15 3.59
N GLY A 38 -7.59 17.77 4.87
CA GLY A 38 -8.60 17.93 5.92
C GLY A 38 -9.85 17.07 5.74
N ALA A 39 -9.83 16.11 4.79
CA ALA A 39 -10.96 15.27 4.46
C ALA A 39 -11.09 14.05 5.39
N LEU A 40 -10.00 13.66 6.07
CA LEU A 40 -9.92 12.42 6.85
C LEU A 40 -11.06 12.25 7.86
N GLU A 41 -11.42 13.30 8.62
CA GLU A 41 -12.50 13.24 9.62
C GLU A 41 -13.90 13.04 9.01
N ARG A 42 -14.04 13.30 7.71
CA ARG A 42 -15.32 13.17 6.98
C ARG A 42 -15.45 11.84 6.25
N VAL A 43 -14.43 11.00 6.26
CA VAL A 43 -14.44 9.70 5.58
C VAL A 43 -15.32 8.73 6.36
N ALA A 44 -16.46 8.36 5.77
CA ALA A 44 -17.40 7.40 6.35
C ALA A 44 -17.12 5.94 5.95
N SER A 45 -16.43 5.71 4.83
CA SER A 45 -16.08 4.37 4.33
C SER A 45 -14.88 4.43 3.40
N LEU A 46 -14.20 3.29 3.25
CA LEU A 46 -13.09 3.09 2.33
C LEU A 46 -13.37 1.87 1.45
N ARG A 47 -13.00 1.97 0.18
CA ARG A 47 -13.01 0.86 -0.77
C ARG A 47 -11.62 0.70 -1.35
N VAL A 48 -11.16 -0.55 -1.43
CA VAL A 48 -9.90 -0.91 -2.09
C VAL A 48 -10.21 -2.00 -3.11
N ASP A 49 -9.93 -1.72 -4.37
CA ASP A 49 -10.05 -2.69 -5.44
C ASP A 49 -8.64 -3.15 -5.86
N LEU A 50 -8.40 -4.46 -5.84
CA LEU A 50 -7.14 -5.05 -6.28
C LEU A 50 -7.26 -5.49 -7.73
N TYR A 51 -6.19 -5.32 -8.50
CA TYR A 51 -6.16 -5.65 -9.93
C TYR A 51 -4.95 -6.52 -10.30
N GLY A 52 -5.07 -7.26 -11.40
CA GLY A 52 -3.97 -8.01 -12.01
C GLY A 52 -3.35 -9.06 -11.08
N SER A 53 -2.02 -9.14 -11.07
CA SER A 53 -1.27 -10.13 -10.26
C SER A 53 -1.46 -9.94 -8.75
N LEU A 54 -1.71 -8.70 -8.32
CA LEU A 54 -1.95 -8.37 -6.91
C LEU A 54 -3.27 -9.01 -6.42
N ALA A 55 -4.31 -8.96 -7.25
CA ALA A 55 -5.58 -9.64 -6.96
C ALA A 55 -5.44 -11.16 -7.07
N ALA A 56 -4.73 -11.65 -8.08
CA ALA A 56 -4.60 -13.09 -8.35
C ALA A 56 -3.86 -13.86 -7.23
N THR A 57 -3.02 -13.18 -6.45
CA THR A 57 -2.22 -13.78 -5.38
C THR A 57 -2.63 -13.32 -3.99
N ALA A 58 -3.71 -12.54 -3.89
CA ALA A 58 -4.37 -12.26 -2.63
C ALA A 58 -5.00 -13.57 -2.11
N GLY A 59 -4.24 -14.34 -1.36
CA GLY A 59 -4.71 -15.60 -0.80
C GLY A 59 -5.97 -15.39 0.04
N GLY A 60 -7.12 -15.86 -0.44
CA GLY A 60 -8.25 -16.33 0.36
C GLY A 60 -8.83 -15.42 1.46
N THR A 61 -8.63 -14.11 1.47
CA THR A 61 -9.27 -13.19 2.43
C THR A 61 -10.07 -12.11 1.72
N ALA A 62 -10.94 -12.52 0.80
CA ALA A 62 -12.18 -11.80 0.56
C ALA A 62 -13.22 -12.41 1.53
N PRO A 63 -13.90 -11.65 2.41
CA PRO A 63 -15.20 -12.07 2.88
C PRO A 63 -16.18 -12.21 1.70
#